data_AF-A0A1H6YBN1-F1
#
_entry.id   AF-A0A1H6YBN1-F1
#
_cell.length_a   1.000
_cell.length_b   1.000
_cell.length_c   1.000
_cell.angle_alpha   90.00
_cell.angle_beta   90.00
_cell.angle_gamma   90.00
#
_symmetry.space_group_name_H-M   'P 1'
#
loop_
_entity.id
_entity.type
_entity.pdbx_description
1 polymer ?
#
loop_
_entity_poly.entity_id
_entity_poly.type
_entity_poly.pdbx_seq_one_letter_code
_entity_poly.pdbx_strand_id
1 'polypeptide(L)'
;MSDPKDELGARFGDRKPGEKKPKDDTDKPHNTDNTDNMQTTSDTSDAGSKPGPDRDEDATRHRRQVPMYLSDERAEELNNLYEQLDARSKIAGNGGIEKHRDFMAELVDFAIEHEDELADRLGVEN
;
A
#
# COMPACT_ATOMS: atom_id res chain seq x y z
N MET A 1 26.73 -9.06 40.09
CA MET A 1 25.74 -8.42 39.21
C MET A 1 26.11 -8.86 37.82
N SER A 2 25.28 -9.67 37.18
CA SER A 2 25.54 -10.23 35.84
C SER A 2 25.22 -9.18 34.78
N ASP A 3 26.02 -9.10 33.73
CA ASP A 3 25.91 -8.09 32.69
C ASP A 3 24.64 -8.33 31.84
N PRO A 4 23.83 -7.29 31.52
CA PRO A 4 22.62 -7.42 30.68
C PRO A 4 22.89 -7.96 29.26
N LYS A 5 24.15 -7.98 28.84
CA LYS A 5 24.59 -8.52 27.54
C LYS A 5 24.68 -10.04 27.53
N ASP A 6 24.84 -10.68 28.69
CA ASP A 6 24.90 -12.15 28.81
C ASP A 6 23.53 -12.80 28.65
N GLU A 7 22.45 -12.10 29.03
CA GLU A 7 21.07 -12.59 28.90
C GLU A 7 20.62 -12.68 27.44
N LEU A 8 21.14 -11.81 26.56
CA LEU A 8 20.83 -11.84 25.13
C LEU A 8 21.50 -13.02 24.42
N GLY A 9 22.73 -13.39 24.81
CA GLY A 9 23.44 -14.54 24.23
C GLY A 9 22.76 -15.87 24.52
N ALA A 10 22.16 -16.04 25.71
CA ALA A 10 21.47 -17.26 26.11
C ALA A 10 20.22 -17.56 25.26
N ARG A 11 19.54 -16.53 24.74
CA ARG A 11 18.28 -16.70 23.98
C ARG A 11 18.48 -17.26 22.57
N PHE A 12 19.70 -17.21 22.05
CA PHE A 12 20.03 -17.66 20.70
C PHE A 12 20.97 -18.88 20.68
N GLY A 13 21.38 -19.40 21.84
CA GLY A 13 22.28 -20.55 21.97
C GLY A 13 21.68 -21.91 21.57
N ASP A 14 20.35 -22.01 21.48
CA ASP A 14 19.64 -23.28 21.24
C ASP A 14 19.48 -23.65 19.75
N ARG A 15 20.01 -22.87 18.81
CA ARG A 15 20.05 -23.24 17.39
C ARG A 15 21.44 -23.73 16.99
N LYS A 16 21.77 -24.96 17.41
CA LYS A 16 22.92 -25.68 16.88
C LYS A 16 22.52 -26.34 15.56
N PRO A 17 23.11 -25.97 14.40
CA PRO A 17 22.86 -26.67 13.15
C PRO A 17 23.68 -27.98 13.17
N GLY A 18 23.03 -29.13 13.41
CA GLY A 18 23.73 -30.41 13.21
C GLY A 18 23.29 -31.63 14.00
N GLU A 19 22.26 -31.61 14.84
CA GLU A 19 21.79 -32.84 15.49
C GLU A 19 20.80 -33.61 14.61
N LYS A 20 21.33 -34.63 13.93
CA LYS A 20 20.57 -35.69 13.24
C LYS A 20 20.02 -36.69 14.28
N LYS A 21 18.72 -36.98 14.24
CA LYS A 21 18.11 -38.28 14.60
C LYS A 21 16.63 -38.32 14.15
N PRO A 22 16.05 -39.53 13.99
CA PRO A 22 16.01 -40.34 12.78
C PRO A 22 14.70 -40.18 11.98
N LYS A 23 14.73 -40.76 10.77
CA LYS A 23 13.69 -40.80 9.74
C LYS A 23 12.34 -41.30 10.26
N ASP A 24 11.28 -40.58 9.94
CA ASP A 24 9.99 -41.18 9.61
C ASP A 24 9.52 -40.55 8.29
N ASP A 25 9.28 -41.42 7.31
CA ASP A 25 9.04 -41.09 5.91
C ASP A 25 7.61 -40.55 5.76
N THR A 26 7.48 -39.29 5.33
CA THR A 26 6.29 -38.89 4.55
C THR A 26 6.75 -37.90 3.49
N ASP A 27 7.01 -38.46 2.31
CA ASP A 27 7.28 -37.74 1.08
C ASP A 27 6.19 -36.71 0.79
N LYS A 28 6.57 -35.44 0.63
CA LYS A 28 5.97 -34.54 -0.36
C LYS A 28 6.99 -33.47 -0.78
N PRO A 29 7.26 -33.32 -2.08
CA PRO A 29 8.45 -32.63 -2.56
C PRO A 29 8.34 -31.11 -2.44
N HIS A 30 9.49 -30.53 -2.10
CA HIS A 30 9.84 -29.12 -2.20
C HIS A 30 9.51 -28.61 -3.61
N ASN A 31 8.72 -27.52 -3.70
CA ASN A 31 8.81 -26.65 -4.87
C ASN A 31 9.20 -25.25 -4.36
N THR A 32 10.46 -24.91 -4.62
CA THR A 32 11.01 -23.57 -4.44
C THR A 32 10.68 -22.80 -5.71
N ASP A 33 9.49 -22.21 -5.77
CA ASP A 33 9.21 -21.20 -6.80
C ASP A 33 9.19 -19.82 -6.14
N ASN A 34 10.31 -19.13 -6.34
CA ASN A 34 10.33 -17.67 -6.41
C ASN A 34 9.43 -17.28 -7.58
N THR A 35 8.23 -16.80 -7.30
CA THR A 35 7.42 -16.07 -8.28
C THR A 35 6.92 -14.82 -7.61
N ASP A 36 7.52 -13.71 -8.02
CA ASP A 36 7.03 -12.34 -8.03
C ASP A 36 5.82 -12.05 -7.13
N ASN A 37 6.06 -11.31 -6.05
CA ASN A 37 5.00 -10.57 -5.36
C ASN A 37 4.54 -9.42 -6.26
N MET A 38 3.84 -9.76 -7.33
CA MET A 38 3.12 -8.83 -8.20
C MET A 38 1.64 -8.94 -7.86
N GLN A 39 1.26 -8.61 -6.62
CA GLN A 39 -0.15 -8.40 -6.30
C GLN A 39 -0.49 -6.93 -6.55
N THR A 40 -0.72 -6.69 -7.83
CA THR A 40 -1.36 -5.52 -8.42
C THR A 40 -2.64 -5.15 -7.67
N THR A 41 -2.70 -3.87 -7.31
CA THR A 41 -3.90 -3.01 -7.32
C THR A 41 -5.13 -3.68 -7.92
N SER A 42 -6.03 -4.15 -7.05
CA SER A 42 -7.37 -4.59 -7.45
C SER A 42 -8.36 -3.64 -6.78
N ASP A 43 -8.36 -2.38 -7.21
CA ASP A 43 -9.53 -1.52 -7.09
C ASP A 43 -10.47 -1.90 -8.24
N THR A 44 -11.21 -2.99 -8.03
CA THR A 44 -12.39 -3.31 -8.84
C THR A 44 -13.58 -3.33 -7.90
N SER A 45 -14.48 -2.37 -8.14
CA SER A 45 -15.78 -2.29 -7.52
C SER A 45 -16.62 -3.53 -7.86
N ASP A 46 -17.22 -4.07 -6.80
CA ASP A 46 -18.29 -5.06 -6.73
C ASP A 46 -18.05 -6.46 -7.32
N ALA A 47 -17.84 -7.42 -6.41
CA ALA A 47 -18.08 -8.84 -6.66
C ALA A 47 -18.56 -9.51 -5.36
N GLY A 48 -19.88 -9.60 -5.21
CA GLY A 48 -20.61 -10.77 -4.72
C GLY A 48 -20.16 -11.42 -3.40
N SER A 49 -21.02 -11.31 -2.39
CA SER A 49 -21.26 -12.26 -1.28
C SER A 49 -20.22 -13.37 -1.09
N LYS A 50 -19.02 -13.03 -0.59
CA LYS A 50 -18.21 -14.01 0.13
C LYS A 50 -18.69 -14.01 1.58
N PRO A 51 -18.92 -15.18 2.21
CA PRO A 51 -19.18 -15.28 3.63
C PRO A 51 -17.88 -15.02 4.39
N GLY A 52 -17.44 -13.76 4.38
CA GLY A 52 -16.54 -13.20 5.36
C GLY A 52 -17.37 -12.41 6.36
N PRO A 53 -16.89 -12.24 7.60
CA PRO A 53 -17.54 -11.34 8.56
C PRO A 53 -17.74 -9.98 7.89
N ASP A 54 -18.90 -9.36 8.18
CA ASP A 54 -19.27 -8.06 7.65
C ASP A 54 -18.08 -7.09 7.73
N ARG A 55 -17.91 -6.28 6.68
CA ARG A 55 -16.84 -5.28 6.62
C ARG A 55 -17.06 -4.28 7.76
N ASP A 56 -16.29 -4.46 8.82
CA ASP A 56 -16.23 -3.54 9.93
C ASP A 56 -15.53 -2.26 9.45
N GLU A 57 -16.28 -1.18 9.28
CA GLU A 57 -15.76 0.12 8.83
C GLU A 57 -14.77 0.72 9.83
N ASP A 58 -14.81 0.28 11.09
CA ASP A 58 -13.89 0.70 12.14
C ASP A 58 -12.60 -0.15 12.18
N ALA A 59 -12.53 -1.22 11.39
CA ALA A 59 -11.35 -2.07 11.34
C ALA A 59 -10.14 -1.30 10.76
N THR A 60 -9.09 -1.21 11.56
CA THR A 60 -7.80 -0.61 11.16
C THR A 60 -7.17 -1.25 9.92
N ARG A 61 -7.51 -2.52 9.65
CA ARG A 61 -7.05 -3.27 8.45
C ARG A 61 -7.75 -2.84 7.15
N HIS A 62 -8.87 -2.12 7.26
CA HIS A 62 -9.68 -1.65 6.14
C HIS A 62 -9.71 -0.12 6.01
N ARG A 63 -8.96 0.60 6.86
CA ARG A 63 -8.75 2.04 6.67
C ARG A 63 -8.08 2.26 5.33
N ARG A 64 -8.84 2.82 4.38
CA ARG A 64 -8.29 3.41 3.16
C ARG A 64 -7.19 4.39 3.60
N GLN A 65 -6.08 4.43 2.89
CA GLN A 65 -5.08 5.47 3.10
C GLN A 65 -5.69 6.80 2.64
N VAL A 66 -6.48 7.43 3.52
CA VAL A 66 -7.01 8.76 3.28
C VAL A 66 -5.85 9.72 3.52
N PRO A 67 -5.55 10.64 2.58
CA PRO A 67 -4.73 11.79 2.91
C PRO A 67 -5.41 12.46 4.11
N MET A 68 -4.75 12.48 5.28
CA MET A 68 -5.32 12.86 6.58
C MET A 68 -6.05 14.23 6.57
N TYR A 69 -5.86 15.01 5.52
CA TYR A 69 -6.29 16.39 5.36
C TYR A 69 -7.49 16.60 4.43
N LEU A 70 -8.02 15.56 3.77
CA LEU A 70 -9.20 15.66 2.89
C LEU A 70 -10.43 15.00 3.53
N SER A 71 -11.60 15.61 3.34
CA SER A 71 -12.87 14.94 3.59
C SER A 71 -13.09 13.80 2.59
N ASP A 72 -13.93 12.83 2.95
CA ASP A 72 -14.22 11.68 2.08
C ASP A 72 -14.75 12.12 0.72
N GLU A 73 -15.66 13.10 0.68
CA GLU A 73 -16.19 13.70 -0.54
C GLU A 73 -15.07 14.23 -1.46
N ARG A 74 -14.12 15.00 -0.90
CA ARG A 74 -12.99 15.53 -1.68
C ARG A 74 -12.00 14.45 -2.10
N ALA A 75 -11.83 13.41 -1.29
CA ALA A 75 -10.99 12.27 -1.64
C ALA A 75 -11.60 11.47 -2.81
N GLU A 76 -12.92 11.32 -2.85
CA GLU A 76 -13.64 10.70 -3.97
C GLU A 76 -13.55 11.55 -5.23
N GLU A 77 -13.79 12.86 -5.15
CA GLU A 77 -13.63 13.78 -6.28
C GLU A 77 -12.22 13.72 -6.86
N LEU A 78 -11.20 13.73 -6.01
CA LEU A 78 -9.81 13.63 -6.43
C LEU A 78 -9.48 12.27 -7.07
N ASN A 79 -10.05 11.18 -6.54
CA ASN A 79 -9.90 9.85 -7.14
C ASN A 79 -10.56 9.77 -8.52
N ASN A 80 -11.76 10.33 -8.67
CA ASN A 80 -12.46 10.37 -9.96
C ASN A 80 -11.69 11.17 -11.01
N LEU A 81 -11.05 12.28 -10.59
CA LEU A 81 -10.16 13.06 -11.46
C LEU A 81 -8.97 12.21 -11.93
N TYR A 82 -8.32 11.48 -11.03
CA TYR A 82 -7.23 10.56 -11.36
C TYR A 82 -7.69 9.51 -12.39
N GLU A 83 -8.78 8.79 -12.12
CA GLU A 83 -9.28 7.73 -13.00
C GLU A 83 -9.61 8.24 -14.39
N GLN A 84 -10.18 9.46 -14.49
CA GLN A 84 -10.48 10.09 -15.76
C GLN A 84 -9.22 10.39 -16.58
N LEU A 85 -8.17 10.92 -15.95
CA LEU A 85 -6.91 11.25 -16.62
C LEU A 85 -6.14 9.99 -17.01
N ASP A 86 -6.08 8.99 -16.13
CA ASP A 86 -5.46 7.70 -16.40
C ASP A 86 -6.15 6.97 -17.57
N ALA A 87 -7.48 6.95 -17.60
CA ALA A 87 -8.24 6.38 -18.71
C ALA A 87 -7.92 7.09 -20.04
N ARG A 88 -7.85 8.43 -20.05
CA ARG A 88 -7.47 9.21 -21.24
C ARG A 88 -6.04 8.90 -21.69
N SER A 89 -5.09 8.80 -20.76
CA SER A 89 -3.69 8.45 -21.03
C SER A 89 -3.57 7.06 -21.68
N LYS A 90 -4.28 6.08 -21.14
CA LYS A 90 -4.33 4.71 -21.68
C LYS A 90 -4.90 4.67 -23.09
N ILE A 91 -5.99 5.41 -23.36
CA ILE A 91 -6.59 5.50 -24.70
C ILE A 91 -5.62 6.14 -25.71
N ALA A 92 -4.84 7.13 -25.27
CA ALA A 92 -3.83 7.79 -26.10
C ALA A 92 -2.57 6.93 -26.36
N GLY A 93 -2.44 5.77 -25.70
CA GLY A 93 -1.26 4.90 -25.83
C GLY A 93 -0.05 5.34 -25.00
N ASN A 94 -0.23 6.30 -24.09
CA ASN A 94 0.84 6.81 -23.23
C ASN A 94 1.13 5.89 -22.02
N GLY A 95 0.31 4.85 -21.82
CA GLY A 95 0.39 3.97 -20.66
C GLY A 95 -0.47 4.44 -19.49
N GLY A 96 -0.42 3.69 -18.38
CA GLY A 96 -1.13 4.04 -17.16
C GLY A 96 -0.36 5.06 -16.33
N ILE A 97 -1.09 5.95 -15.66
CA ILE A 97 -0.58 6.95 -14.73
C ILE A 97 -0.54 6.32 -13.33
N GLU A 98 0.61 6.33 -12.67
CA GLU A 98 0.73 5.87 -11.30
C GLU A 98 0.20 6.94 -10.34
N LYS A 99 -0.82 6.60 -9.53
CA LYS A 99 -1.54 7.55 -8.68
C LYS A 99 -0.63 8.34 -7.74
N HIS A 100 0.27 7.66 -7.02
CA HIS A 100 1.07 8.30 -5.96
C HIS A 100 2.38 8.90 -6.47
N ARG A 101 2.93 8.37 -7.57
CA ARG A 101 4.21 8.79 -8.11
C ARG A 101 4.05 9.87 -9.18
N ASP A 102 3.10 9.70 -10.08
CA ASP A 102 2.94 10.58 -11.23
C ASP A 102 1.85 11.62 -10.96
N PHE A 103 0.63 11.16 -10.69
CA PHE A 103 -0.53 12.07 -10.54
C PHE A 103 -0.42 12.99 -9.32
N MET A 104 -0.14 12.45 -8.14
CA MET A 104 -0.04 13.27 -6.92
C MET A 104 1.17 14.21 -6.93
N ALA A 105 2.27 13.83 -7.59
CA ALA A 105 3.42 14.70 -7.74
C ALA A 105 3.07 15.91 -8.63
N GLU A 106 2.53 15.64 -9.81
CA GLU A 106 2.13 16.68 -10.76
C GLU A 106 1.04 17.60 -10.20
N LEU A 107 0.09 17.06 -9.41
CA LEU A 107 -0.93 17.85 -8.74
C LEU A 107 -0.34 18.87 -7.75
N VAL A 108 0.68 18.45 -7.00
CA VAL A 108 1.38 19.34 -6.05
C VAL A 108 2.19 20.38 -6.80
N ASP A 109 2.93 19.97 -7.83
CA ASP A 109 3.71 20.88 -8.66
C ASP A 109 2.81 21.93 -9.34
N PHE A 110 1.67 21.50 -9.88
CA PHE A 110 0.65 22.41 -10.43
C PHE A 110 0.16 23.44 -9.40
N ALA A 111 -0.12 23.01 -8.17
CA ALA A 111 -0.55 23.94 -7.12
C ALA A 111 0.53 24.97 -6.73
N ILE A 112 1.80 24.59 -6.83
CA ILE A 112 2.95 25.50 -6.59
C ILE A 112 3.12 26.46 -7.76
N GLU A 113 3.01 25.99 -9.00
CA GLU A 113 3.14 26.82 -10.20
C GLU A 113 2.02 27.86 -10.32
N HIS A 114 0.84 27.53 -9.81
CA HIS A 114 -0.34 28.41 -9.76
C HIS A 114 -0.53 29.02 -8.35
N GLU A 115 0.55 29.42 -7.69
CA GLU A 115 0.53 30.02 -6.33
C GLU A 115 -0.42 31.21 -6.23
N ASP A 116 -0.42 32.12 -7.22
CA ASP A 116 -1.29 33.30 -7.19
C ASP A 116 -2.78 32.93 -7.19
N GLU A 117 -3.20 31.98 -8.04
CA GLU A 117 -4.59 31.50 -8.07
C GLU A 117 -4.97 30.78 -6.78
N LEU A 118 -4.01 30.07 -6.18
CA LEU A 118 -4.19 29.42 -4.88
C LEU A 118 -4.32 30.47 -3.76
N ALA A 119 -3.49 31.50 -3.76
CA ALA A 119 -3.54 32.62 -2.82
C ALA A 119 -4.87 33.37 -2.89
N ASP A 120 -5.35 33.68 -4.10
CA ASP A 120 -6.66 34.28 -4.35
C ASP A 120 -7.80 33.44 -3.75
N ARG A 121 -7.78 32.11 -3.96
CA ARG A 121 -8.80 31.20 -3.39
C ARG A 121 -8.73 31.08 -1.88
N LEU A 122 -7.54 31.25 -1.30
CA LEU A 122 -7.33 31.27 0.13
C LEU A 122 -7.65 32.65 0.75
N GLY A 123 -7.93 33.67 -0.07
CA GLY A 123 -8.15 35.04 0.37
C GLY A 123 -6.89 35.68 0.95
N VAL A 124 -5.72 35.24 0.49
CA VAL A 124 -4.42 35.80 0.87
C VAL A 124 -4.04 36.80 -0.20
N GLU A 125 -4.25 38.09 0.08
CA GLU A 125 -3.79 39.18 -0.78
C GLU A 125 -2.26 39.34 -0.66
N ASN A 126 -1.59 39.49 -1.80
CA ASN A 126 -0.16 39.82 -1.89
C ASN A 126 0.13 41.28 -1.53
#